data_AF-A0A6C0IUY0-F1
#
_entry.id   AF-A0A6C0IUY0-F1
#
_cell.length_a   1.000
_cell.length_b   1.000
_cell.length_c   1.000
_cell.angle_alpha   90.00
_cell.angle_beta   90.00
_cell.angle_gamma   90.00
#
_symmetry.space_group_name_H-M   'P 1'
#
loop_
_entity.id
_entity.type
_entity.pdbx_description
1 polymer ?
#
loop_
_entity_poly.entity_id
_entity_poly.type
_entity_poly.pdbx_seq_one_letter_code
_entity_poly.pdbx_strand_id
1 'polypeptide(L)'
;MVSKTFGFQRPDNYPEVCNFLLLDTTNDTFNLPLGTNMLTFTFAYLAYGMQVNDVVKQNAFTYLFFLILLGLDTLWNYSYSCYSAGQLVFSAILGMFGGFIWGGILNSSKAKHLLYFSALSGKDVCSRPSKQTFKCEVYKNGKKIATKMSK
;
A
#
# COMPACT_ATOMS: atom_id res chain seq x y z
N MET A 1 29.14 3.79 -4.35
CA MET A 1 29.83 5.08 -4.01
C MET A 1 29.03 5.91 -3.02
N VAL A 2 27.71 6.07 -3.19
CA VAL A 2 26.83 6.86 -2.30
C VAL A 2 26.95 6.47 -0.81
N SER A 3 26.96 5.17 -0.48
CA SER A 3 27.02 4.71 0.92
C SER A 3 28.28 5.15 1.67
N LYS A 4 29.45 5.20 1.00
CA LYS A 4 30.71 5.66 1.60
C LYS A 4 30.75 7.18 1.74
N THR A 5 30.15 7.92 0.81
CA THR A 5 30.04 9.39 0.86
C THR A 5 29.19 9.86 2.04
N PHE A 6 28.16 9.10 2.42
CA PHE A 6 27.28 9.42 3.56
C PHE A 6 27.69 8.74 4.88
N GLY A 7 28.85 8.06 4.93
CA GLY A 7 29.33 7.40 6.16
C GLY A 7 28.52 6.18 6.61
N PHE A 8 27.75 5.58 5.71
CA PHE A 8 26.89 4.43 5.97
C PHE A 8 27.67 3.12 5.80
N GLN A 9 28.54 2.81 6.76
CA GLN A 9 29.34 1.58 6.78
C GLN A 9 28.64 0.46 7.56
N ARG A 10 28.88 -0.78 7.15
CA ARG A 10 28.36 -1.99 7.81
C ARG A 10 29.36 -2.41 8.90
N PRO A 11 28.91 -2.76 10.12
CA PRO A 11 29.82 -3.23 11.16
C PRO A 11 30.45 -4.58 10.76
N ASP A 12 31.70 -4.80 11.19
CA ASP A 12 32.49 -6.01 10.85
C ASP A 12 31.87 -7.32 11.34
N ASN A 13 30.99 -7.26 12.35
CA ASN A 13 30.28 -8.40 12.93
C ASN A 13 28.76 -8.25 12.72
N TYR A 14 28.32 -8.35 11.46
CA TYR A 14 26.94 -8.12 11.06
C TYR A 14 26.04 -9.34 11.36
N PRO A 15 24.93 -9.20 12.09
CA PRO A 15 24.07 -10.34 12.41
C PRO A 15 23.43 -10.94 11.16
N GLU A 16 23.41 -12.28 11.05
CA GLU A 16 22.76 -12.97 9.91
C GLU A 16 21.26 -12.66 9.82
N VAL A 17 20.60 -12.39 10.95
CA VAL A 17 19.19 -12.00 11.04
C VAL A 17 18.87 -10.72 10.26
N CYS A 18 19.88 -9.91 9.97
CA CYS A 18 19.75 -8.68 9.20
C CYS A 18 19.84 -8.90 7.67
N ASN A 19 20.06 -10.13 7.20
CA ASN A 19 20.14 -10.47 5.77
C ASN A 19 18.78 -10.83 5.13
N PHE A 20 17.67 -10.74 5.87
CA PHE A 20 16.36 -11.23 5.43
C PHE A 20 15.80 -10.55 4.16
N LEU A 21 16.26 -9.34 3.82
CA LEU A 21 15.77 -8.55 2.67
C LEU A 21 16.91 -7.94 1.83
N LEU A 22 18.10 -8.53 1.87
CA LEU A 22 19.17 -8.16 0.93
C LEU A 22 18.92 -8.89 -0.38
N LEU A 23 18.60 -8.16 -1.45
CA LEU A 23 18.86 -8.67 -2.79
C LEU A 23 20.38 -8.82 -2.90
N ASP A 24 20.84 -10.06 -2.79
CA ASP A 24 22.23 -10.45 -2.92
C ASP A 24 22.78 -9.98 -4.27
N THR A 25 23.47 -8.84 -4.27
CA THR A 25 24.33 -8.42 -5.37
C THR A 25 25.61 -7.89 -4.77
N THR A 26 26.55 -8.81 -4.56
CA THR A 26 27.98 -8.65 -4.83
C THR A 26 28.53 -7.21 -4.70
N ASN A 27 29.37 -7.00 -3.68
CA ASN A 27 30.31 -5.88 -3.51
C ASN A 27 29.73 -4.56 -2.96
N ASP A 28 29.78 -4.40 -1.63
CA ASP A 28 30.11 -3.19 -0.84
C ASP A 28 29.53 -1.80 -1.21
N THR A 29 28.56 -1.69 -2.11
CA THR A 29 28.26 -0.39 -2.74
C THR A 29 26.97 0.26 -2.26
N PHE A 30 26.03 -0.49 -1.69
CA PHE A 30 24.73 0.03 -1.23
C PHE A 30 24.33 -0.58 0.12
N ASN A 31 24.63 0.12 1.22
CA ASN A 31 24.30 -0.30 2.59
C ASN A 31 23.12 0.53 3.14
N LEU A 32 21.98 0.43 2.46
CA LEU A 32 20.72 1.03 2.89
C LEU A 32 19.68 -0.08 3.15
N PRO A 33 18.80 0.09 4.14
CA PRO A 33 17.70 -0.84 4.39
C PRO A 33 16.70 -0.84 3.23
N LEU A 34 16.84 -1.83 2.35
CA LEU A 34 15.97 -2.01 1.18
C LEU A 34 14.52 -2.31 1.60
N GLY A 35 14.33 -3.06 2.70
CA GLY A 35 13.01 -3.32 3.28
C GLY A 35 12.27 -2.03 3.63
N THR A 36 12.90 -1.15 4.40
CA THR A 36 12.35 0.18 4.74
C THR A 36 12.05 0.99 3.48
N ASN A 37 12.94 1.01 2.50
CA ASN A 37 12.75 1.74 1.25
C ASN A 37 11.53 1.24 0.46
N MET A 38 11.39 -0.08 0.32
CA MET A 38 10.28 -0.70 -0.41
C MET A 38 8.95 -0.47 0.32
N LEU A 39 8.93 -0.62 1.64
CA LEU A 39 7.72 -0.37 2.45
C LEU A 39 7.26 1.09 2.34
N THR A 40 8.18 2.06 2.44
CA THR A 40 7.80 3.47 2.33
C THR A 40 7.45 3.89 0.91
N PHE A 41 8.08 3.28 -0.10
CA PHE A 41 7.67 3.43 -1.50
C PHE A 41 6.22 2.96 -1.71
N THR A 42 5.91 1.74 -1.28
CA THR A 42 4.57 1.17 -1.43
C THR A 42 3.55 2.00 -0.66
N PHE A 43 3.85 2.40 0.57
CA PHE A 43 2.99 3.26 1.36
C PHE A 43 2.70 4.59 0.66
N ALA A 44 3.73 5.30 0.20
CA ALA A 44 3.57 6.58 -0.48
C ALA A 44 2.82 6.47 -1.81
N TYR A 45 3.09 5.43 -2.60
CA TYR A 45 2.38 5.15 -3.84
C TYR A 45 0.87 4.91 -3.61
N LEU A 46 0.53 4.08 -2.61
CA LEU A 46 -0.86 3.80 -2.27
C LEU A 46 -1.55 5.03 -1.68
N ALA A 47 -0.87 5.76 -0.78
CA ALA A 47 -1.36 7.02 -0.24
C ALA A 47 -1.66 8.02 -1.38
N TYR A 48 -0.75 8.20 -2.33
CA TYR A 48 -0.99 9.07 -3.47
C TYR A 48 -2.27 8.70 -4.24
N GLY A 49 -2.46 7.41 -4.56
CA GLY A 49 -3.67 6.92 -5.22
C GLY A 49 -4.95 7.18 -4.41
N MET A 50 -4.91 6.97 -3.09
CA MET A 50 -6.06 7.22 -2.22
C MET A 50 -6.43 8.71 -2.16
N GLN A 51 -5.44 9.61 -2.10
CA GLN A 51 -5.65 11.06 -2.07
C GLN A 51 -6.26 11.56 -3.38
N VAL A 52 -5.71 11.15 -4.53
CA VAL A 52 -6.16 11.63 -5.85
C VAL A 52 -7.59 11.21 -6.15
N ASN A 53 -8.03 10.06 -5.63
CA ASN A 53 -9.35 9.50 -5.92
C ASN A 53 -10.34 9.63 -4.76
N ASP A 54 -9.99 10.39 -3.71
CA ASP A 54 -10.81 10.67 -2.53
C ASP A 54 -11.38 9.41 -1.82
N VAL A 55 -10.61 8.31 -1.83
CA VAL A 55 -10.99 7.03 -1.19
C VAL A 55 -10.27 6.79 0.15
N VAL A 56 -9.66 7.83 0.73
CA VAL A 56 -8.89 7.77 1.97
C VAL A 56 -9.72 7.22 3.13
N LYS A 57 -10.96 7.70 3.32
CA LYS A 57 -11.82 7.29 4.45
C LYS A 57 -12.22 5.81 4.38
N GLN A 58 -12.46 5.30 3.17
CA GLN A 58 -12.84 3.90 2.95
C GLN A 58 -11.66 2.95 3.17
N ASN A 59 -10.44 3.45 2.95
CA ASN A 59 -9.21 2.67 3.01
C ASN A 59 -8.29 3.13 4.17
N ALA A 60 -8.86 3.72 5.22
CA ALA A 60 -8.10 4.22 6.38
C ALA A 60 -7.30 3.10 7.07
N PHE A 61 -7.77 1.84 6.98
CA PHE A 61 -7.05 0.67 7.48
C PHE A 61 -5.67 0.50 6.82
N THR A 62 -5.50 0.87 5.55
CA THR A 62 -4.22 0.81 4.85
C THR A 62 -3.16 1.68 5.54
N TYR A 63 -3.54 2.88 5.99
CA TYR A 63 -2.63 3.76 6.75
C TYR A 63 -2.21 3.11 8.07
N LEU A 64 -3.16 2.57 8.83
CA LEU A 64 -2.88 1.89 10.09
C LEU A 64 -1.95 0.70 9.88
N PHE A 65 -2.22 -0.13 8.87
CA PHE A 65 -1.42 -1.29 8.52
C PHE A 65 0.03 -0.93 8.19
N PHE A 66 0.26 0.06 7.33
CA PHE A 66 1.61 0.49 6.97
C PHE A 66 2.35 1.17 8.12
N LEU A 67 1.67 1.92 8.98
CA LEU A 67 2.29 2.48 10.19
C LEU A 67 2.77 1.36 11.14
N ILE A 68 1.98 0.31 11.32
CA ILE A 68 2.37 -0.86 12.13
C ILE A 68 3.55 -1.57 11.47
N LEU A 69 3.50 -1.85 10.16
CA LEU A 69 4.59 -2.52 9.45
C LEU A 69 5.91 -1.74 9.51
N LEU A 70 5.88 -0.42 9.26
CA LEU A 70 7.06 0.43 9.35
C LEU A 70 7.59 0.52 10.78
N GLY A 71 6.70 0.53 11.77
CA GLY A 71 7.08 0.46 13.18
C GLY A 71 7.80 -0.84 13.52
N LEU A 72 7.24 -1.99 13.11
CA LEU A 72 7.86 -3.30 13.32
C LEU A 72 9.19 -3.45 12.57
N ASP A 73 9.29 -2.96 11.33
CA ASP A 73 10.53 -2.94 10.56
C ASP A 73 11.60 -2.09 11.26
N THR A 74 11.25 -0.88 11.71
CA THR A 74 12.19 0.01 12.42
C THR A 74 12.63 -0.62 13.75
N LEU A 75 11.69 -1.17 14.53
CA LEU A 75 11.97 -1.84 15.79
C LEU A 75 12.87 -3.06 15.59
N TRP A 76 12.63 -3.86 14.55
CA TRP A 76 13.48 -4.99 14.21
C TRP A 76 14.90 -4.53 13.88
N ASN A 77 15.04 -3.58 12.96
CA ASN A 77 16.34 -3.07 12.54
C ASN A 77 17.12 -2.43 13.70
N TYR A 78 16.41 -1.76 14.64
CA TYR A 78 17.03 -1.17 15.82
C TYR A 78 17.44 -2.23 16.86
N SER A 79 16.57 -3.21 17.14
CA SER A 79 16.81 -4.25 18.17
C SER A 79 18.02 -5.12 17.84
N TYR A 80 18.25 -5.38 16.56
CA TYR A 80 19.39 -6.18 16.09
C TYR A 80 20.55 -5.33 15.59
N SER A 81 20.52 -4.00 15.76
CA SER A 81 21.58 -3.08 15.30
C SER A 81 21.93 -3.25 13.82
N CYS A 82 20.94 -3.59 12.98
CA CYS A 82 21.13 -3.85 11.55
C CYS A 82 21.50 -2.57 10.79
N TYR A 83 20.91 -1.43 11.18
CA TYR A 83 21.12 -0.14 10.54
C TYR A 83 21.02 0.99 11.56
N SER A 84 21.73 2.09 11.30
CA SER A 84 21.59 3.32 12.08
C SER A 84 20.25 4.00 11.81
N ALA A 85 19.78 4.80 12.77
CA ALA A 85 18.57 5.62 12.61
C ALA A 85 18.65 6.55 11.37
N GLY A 86 19.85 7.08 11.08
CA GLY A 86 20.08 7.92 9.89
C GLY A 86 19.87 7.16 8.57
N GLN A 87 20.35 5.91 8.48
CA GLN A 87 20.14 5.05 7.29
C GLN A 87 18.67 4.70 7.09
N LEU A 88 17.94 4.42 8.17
CA LEU A 88 16.51 4.12 8.13
C LEU A 88 15.70 5.33 7.65
N VAL A 89 15.94 6.51 8.24
CA VAL A 89 15.26 7.75 7.83
C VAL A 89 15.57 8.13 6.39
N PHE A 90 16.83 8.04 5.98
CA PHE A 90 17.23 8.37 4.61
C PHE A 90 16.59 7.42 3.60
N SER A 91 16.57 6.11 3.88
CA SER A 91 15.90 5.12 3.03
C SER A 91 14.39 5.33 2.96
N ALA A 92 13.79 5.68 4.09
CA ALA A 92 12.37 6.00 4.17
C ALA A 92 12.02 7.19 3.27
N ILE A 93 12.80 8.28 3.33
CA ILE A 93 12.63 9.47 2.49
C ILE A 93 12.75 9.13 1.00
N LEU A 94 13.78 8.39 0.62
CA LEU A 94 13.99 7.99 -0.78
C LEU A 94 12.82 7.15 -1.30
N GLY A 95 12.33 6.20 -0.50
CA GLY A 95 11.18 5.36 -0.86
C GLY A 95 9.92 6.19 -1.01
N MET A 96 9.61 7.04 -0.03
CA MET A 96 8.45 7.95 -0.10
C MET A 96 8.49 8.82 -1.34
N PHE A 97 9.64 9.46 -1.60
CA PHE A 97 9.82 10.33 -2.76
C PHE A 97 9.60 9.57 -4.07
N GLY A 98 10.18 8.37 -4.20
CA GLY A 98 9.95 7.50 -5.36
C GLY A 98 8.48 7.13 -5.55
N GLY A 99 7.79 6.77 -4.46
CA GLY A 99 6.37 6.39 -4.50
C GLY A 99 5.46 7.54 -4.93
N PHE A 100 5.70 8.74 -4.38
CA PHE A 100 4.97 9.95 -4.77
C PHE A 100 5.24 10.34 -6.23
N ILE A 101 6.49 10.30 -6.69
CA ILE A 101 6.83 10.58 -8.09
C ILE A 101 6.14 9.59 -9.01
N TRP A 102 6.22 8.30 -8.71
CA TRP A 102 5.62 7.27 -9.56
C TRP A 102 4.10 7.40 -9.64
N GLY A 103 3.44 7.64 -8.50
CA GLY A 103 2.01 7.96 -8.45
C GLY A 103 1.67 9.21 -9.29
N GLY A 104 2.47 10.26 -9.16
CA GLY A 104 2.34 11.51 -9.93
C GLY A 104 2.47 11.32 -11.44
N ILE A 105 3.44 10.52 -11.88
CA ILE A 105 3.63 10.15 -13.29
C ILE A 105 2.38 9.44 -13.82
N LEU A 106 1.87 8.44 -13.11
CA LEU A 106 0.69 7.69 -13.55
C LEU A 106 -0.58 8.55 -13.59
N ASN A 107 -0.76 9.44 -12.61
CA ASN A 107 -1.88 10.37 -12.59
C ASN A 107 -1.78 11.44 -13.71
N SER A 108 -0.58 11.89 -14.04
CA SER A 108 -0.41 12.88 -15.11
C SER A 108 -0.45 12.26 -16.51
N SER A 109 -0.27 10.94 -16.60
CA SER A 109 -0.31 10.17 -17.84
C SER A 109 -1.75 9.79 -18.24
N LYS A 110 -1.93 9.28 -19.46
CA LYS A 110 -3.19 8.62 -19.90
C LYS A 110 -3.45 7.26 -19.22
N ALA A 111 -2.62 6.91 -18.23
CA ALA A 111 -2.59 5.62 -17.56
C ALA A 111 -3.12 5.67 -16.12
N LYS A 112 -4.03 6.62 -15.82
CA LYS A 112 -4.65 6.76 -14.47
C LYS A 112 -5.28 5.47 -13.95
N HIS A 113 -5.76 4.60 -14.84
CA HIS A 113 -6.33 3.30 -14.49
C HIS A 113 -5.31 2.31 -13.92
N LEU A 114 -4.01 2.57 -14.07
CA LEU A 114 -2.92 1.77 -13.48
C LEU A 114 -2.62 2.17 -12.02
N LEU A 115 -3.24 3.23 -11.50
CA LEU A 115 -3.21 3.49 -10.07
C LEU A 115 -4.00 2.37 -9.37
N TYR A 116 -3.41 1.79 -8.33
CA TYR A 116 -4.05 0.74 -7.54
C TYR A 116 -5.44 1.16 -7.06
N PHE A 117 -5.54 2.37 -6.50
CA PHE A 117 -6.80 3.05 -6.27
C PHE A 117 -7.11 3.91 -7.49
N SER A 118 -7.62 3.30 -8.56
CA SER A 118 -8.22 4.07 -9.65
C SER A 118 -9.60 4.55 -9.23
N ALA A 119 -10.06 5.69 -9.74
CA ALA A 119 -11.44 6.12 -9.57
C ALA A 119 -12.35 5.02 -10.11
N LEU A 120 -12.88 4.19 -9.21
CA LEU A 120 -14.01 3.32 -9.48
C LEU A 120 -15.07 4.24 -10.07
N SER A 121 -15.39 4.06 -11.34
CA SER A 121 -16.62 4.64 -11.87
C SER A 121 -17.70 4.19 -10.89
N GLY A 122 -18.49 5.11 -10.31
CA GLY A 122 -19.49 4.78 -9.27
C GLY A 122 -20.52 3.71 -9.65
N LYS A 123 -20.35 3.08 -10.82
CA LYS A 123 -20.99 1.87 -11.33
C LYS A 123 -20.47 0.57 -10.69
N ASP A 124 -19.26 0.56 -10.11
CA ASP A 124 -18.65 -0.66 -9.55
C ASP A 124 -18.91 -0.83 -8.04
N VAL A 125 -19.45 0.20 -7.38
CA VAL A 125 -19.90 0.12 -5.99
C VAL A 125 -21.40 -0.16 -5.98
N CYS A 126 -21.77 -1.44 -5.94
CA CYS A 126 -23.15 -1.83 -5.73
C CYS A 126 -23.60 -1.41 -4.32
N SER A 127 -24.43 -0.38 -4.22
CA SER A 127 -25.11 -0.04 -2.97
C SER A 127 -26.28 -1.01 -2.76
N ARG A 128 -26.45 -1.51 -1.52
CA ARG A 128 -27.66 -2.25 -1.17
C ARG A 128 -28.85 -1.29 -1.26
N PRO A 129 -29.83 -1.51 -2.16
CA PRO A 129 -30.97 -0.61 -2.29
C PRO A 129 -31.73 -0.57 -0.96
N SER A 130 -31.92 0.64 -0.42
CA SER A 130 -32.59 0.87 0.87
C SER A 130 -34.07 0.52 0.85
N LYS A 131 -34.68 0.50 -0.34
CA LYS A 131 -36.05 0.05 -0.59
C LYS A 131 -36.00 -1.25 -1.38
N GLN A 132 -36.25 -2.37 -0.70
CA GLN A 132 -36.33 -3.68 -1.33
C GLN A 132 -37.76 -3.88 -1.84
N THR A 133 -37.96 -3.84 -3.15
CA THR A 133 -39.25 -4.24 -3.72
C THR A 133 -39.23 -5.72 -4.04
N PHE A 134 -40.08 -6.49 -3.36
CA PHE A 134 -40.20 -7.92 -3.61
C PHE A 134 -41.29 -8.17 -4.64
N LYS A 135 -40.95 -8.90 -5.71
CA LYS A 135 -41.92 -9.41 -6.67
C LYS A 135 -42.45 -10.74 -6.16
N CYS A 136 -43.63 -10.72 -5.56
CA CYS A 136 -44.31 -11.91 -5.06
C CYS A 136 -45.19 -12.50 -6.16
N GLU A 137 -44.90 -13.73 -6.57
CA GLU A 137 -45.75 -14.49 -7.49
C GLU A 137 -46.69 -15.38 -6.67
N VAL A 138 -47.99 -15.13 -6.77
CA VAL A 138 -49.02 -15.84 -6.00
C VAL A 138 -49.58 -16.97 -6.84
N TYR A 139 -49.56 -18.20 -6.29
CA TYR A 139 -50.06 -19.41 -6.95
C TYR A 139 -51.26 -20.00 -6.22
N LYS A 140 -52.21 -20.56 -6.98
CA LYS A 140 -53.31 -21.38 -6.45
C LYS A 140 -53.48 -22.58 -7.37
N ASN A 141 -53.42 -23.79 -6.81
CA ASN A 141 -53.49 -25.06 -7.56
C ASN A 141 -52.47 -25.14 -8.70
N GLY A 142 -51.22 -24.71 -8.44
CA GLY A 142 -50.14 -24.75 -9.43
C GLY A 142 -50.24 -23.69 -10.56
N LYS A 143 -51.31 -22.89 -10.60
CA LYS A 143 -51.45 -21.78 -11.57
C LYS A 143 -51.18 -20.44 -10.90
N LYS A 144 -50.41 -19.59 -11.59
CA LYS A 144 -50.13 -18.21 -11.18
C LYS A 144 -51.42 -17.39 -11.27
N ILE A 145 -51.82 -16.77 -10.16
CA ILE A 145 -53.06 -15.98 -10.06
C ILE A 145 -52.80 -14.49 -9.87
N ALA A 146 -51.64 -14.08 -9.36
CA ALA A 146 -51.28 -12.68 -9.26
C ALA A 146 -49.75 -12.48 -9.19
N THR A 147 -49.30 -11.29 -9.58
CA THR A 147 -47.97 -10.79 -9.22
C THR A 147 -48.16 -9.53 -8.40
N LYS A 148 -47.64 -9.50 -7.17
CA LYS A 148 -47.69 -8.33 -6.29
C LYS A 148 -46.30 -7.75 -6.11
N MET A 149 -46.22 -6.42 -6.11
CA MET A 149 -45.01 -5.69 -5.75
C MET A 149 -45.16 -5.27 -4.28
N SER A 150 -44.42 -5.90 -3.38
CA SER A 150 -44.34 -5.43 -1.98
C SER A 150 -43.29 -4.35 -1.91
N LYS A 151 -43.64 -3.19 -1.35
CA LYS A 151 -42.68 -2.14 -0.97
C LYS A 151 -42.14 -2.39 0.44
#